data_AF-X1KNP7-F1
#
_entry.id   AF-X1KNP7-F1
#
_cell.length_a   1.000
_cell.length_b   1.000
_cell.length_c   1.000
_cell.angle_alpha   90.00
_cell.angle_beta   90.00
_cell.angle_gamma   90.00
#
_symmetry.space_group_name_H-M   'P 1'
#
loop_
_entity.id
_entity.type
_entity.pdbx_description
1 polymer ?
#
loop_
_entity_poly.entity_id
_entity_poly.type
_entity_poly.pdbx_seq_one_letter_code
_entity_poly.pdbx_strand_id
1 'polypeptide(L)' 'MHFTISDANVKIWDMGTYETKSWSDTKREVILHGKKLRGEYVLRWMDGMYCWLLWKR' A
#
# COMPACT_ATOMS: atom_id res chain seq x y z
N MET A 1 -14.30 13.35 5.76
CA MET A 1 -13.84 12.10 6.39
C MET A 1 -13.40 12.46 7.80
N HIS A 2 -14.15 12.06 8.83
CA HIS A 2 -13.89 12.42 10.23
C HIS A 2 -13.34 11.17 10.93
N PHE A 3 -12.14 11.24 11.49
CA PHE A 3 -11.58 10.21 12.35
C PHE A 3 -11.18 10.88 13.67
N THR A 4 -11.79 10.50 14.78
CA THR A 4 -11.41 10.99 16.11
C THR A 4 -10.66 9.86 16.81
N ILE A 5 -9.35 10.05 17.02
CA ILE A 5 -8.53 9.16 17.85
C ILE A 5 -8.19 9.97 19.09
N SER A 6 -8.63 9.51 20.25
CA SER A 6 -8.67 10.30 21.48
C SER A 6 -7.30 10.62 22.08
N ASP A 7 -6.20 9.95 21.66
CA ASP A 7 -4.84 10.26 22.16
C ASP A 7 -3.66 9.82 21.25
N ALA A 8 -3.88 9.50 19.97
CA ALA A 8 -2.79 9.10 19.06
C ALA A 8 -2.44 10.23 18.07
N ASN A 9 -1.15 10.58 17.99
CA ASN A 9 -0.65 11.51 16.98
C ASN A 9 -0.63 10.83 15.61
N VAL A 10 -1.70 10.99 14.83
CA VAL A 10 -1.74 10.55 13.45
C VAL A 10 -1.22 11.65 12.53
N LYS A 11 -0.22 11.30 11.72
CA LYS A 11 0.32 12.16 10.68
C LYS A 11 0.24 11.44 9.34
N ILE A 12 -0.11 12.19 8.30
CA ILE A 12 0.02 11.72 6.92
C ILE A 12 1.51 11.58 6.63
N TRP A 13 2.00 10.33 6.53
CA TRP A 13 3.40 10.07 6.23
C TRP A 13 3.72 10.26 4.74
N ASP A 14 2.80 9.90 3.86
CA ASP A 14 2.87 10.11 2.42
C ASP A 14 1.45 10.27 1.81
N MET A 15 1.37 10.92 0.65
CA MET A 15 0.12 11.16 -0.07
C MET A 15 0.38 11.23 -1.58
N GLY A 16 -0.51 10.64 -2.37
CA GLY A 16 -0.47 10.63 -3.83
C GLY A 16 -1.57 9.78 -4.45
N THR A 17 -1.52 9.61 -5.76
CA THR A 17 -2.38 8.68 -6.51
C THR A 17 -1.66 7.38 -6.79
N TYR A 18 -2.36 6.39 -7.33
CA TYR A 18 -1.77 5.16 -7.81
C TYR A 18 -2.44 4.72 -9.11
N GLU A 19 -1.72 3.93 -9.89
CA GLU A 19 -2.24 3.23 -11.06
C GLU A 19 -2.21 1.72 -10.80
N THR A 20 -3.25 1.00 -11.24
CA THR A 20 -3.30 -0.47 -11.16
C THR A 20 -2.67 -1.06 -12.41
N LYS A 21 -1.60 -1.86 -12.26
CA LYS A 21 -1.05 -2.67 -13.36
C LYS A 21 -1.75 -4.02 -13.47
N SER A 22 -1.97 -4.69 -12.34
CA SER A 22 -2.69 -5.96 -12.27
C SER A 22 -3.32 -6.13 -10.90
N TRP A 23 -4.48 -6.79 -10.86
CA TRP A 23 -5.20 -7.06 -9.63
C TRP A 23 -5.82 -8.45 -9.68
N SER A 24 -5.47 -9.27 -8.70
CA SER A 24 -6.00 -10.61 -8.48
C SER A 24 -6.16 -10.85 -6.98
N ASP A 25 -6.74 -11.99 -6.62
CA ASP A 25 -6.99 -12.34 -5.22
C ASP A 25 -5.70 -12.48 -4.40
N THR A 26 -4.61 -12.96 -5.01
CA THR A 26 -3.35 -13.26 -4.31
C THR A 26 -2.18 -12.35 -4.68
N LYS A 27 -2.34 -11.49 -5.70
CA LYS A 27 -1.30 -10.55 -6.15
C LYS A 27 -1.90 -9.25 -6.66
N ARG A 28 -1.30 -8.12 -6.25
CA ARG A 28 -1.64 -6.77 -6.72
C ARG A 28 -0.35 -6.06 -7.12
N GLU A 29 -0.35 -5.46 -8.29
CA GLU A 29 0.77 -4.67 -8.81
C GLU A 29 0.28 -3.27 -9.09
N VAL A 30 0.91 -2.29 -8.47
CA VAL A 30 0.51 -0.88 -8.56
C VAL A 30 1.73 0.00 -8.81
N ILE A 31 1.50 1.14 -9.47
CA ILE A 31 2.48 2.22 -9.56
C ILE A 31 2.03 3.30 -8.58
N LEU A 32 2.86 3.62 -7.60
CA LEU A 32 2.58 4.68 -6.64
C LEU A 32 3.13 6.02 -7.15
N HIS A 33 2.34 7.08 -7.01
CA HIS A 33 2.69 8.46 -7.35
C HIS A 33 2.67 9.35 -6.09
N GLY A 34 3.28 8.88 -5.01
CA GLY A 34 3.42 9.61 -3.74
C GLY A 34 4.53 10.65 -3.76
N LYS A 35 4.68 11.38 -2.65
CA LYS A 35 5.86 12.23 -2.43
C LYS A 35 7.07 11.40 -2.00
N LYS A 36 6.86 10.36 -1.20
CA LYS A 36 7.92 9.47 -0.70
C LYS A 36 7.98 8.15 -1.47
N LEU A 37 6.86 7.45 -1.58
CA LEU A 37 6.77 6.19 -2.32
C LEU A 37 6.45 6.48 -3.78
N ARG A 38 7.37 6.11 -4.67
CA ARG A 38 7.24 6.26 -6.12
C ARG A 38 7.66 5.00 -6.86
N GLY A 39 6.95 4.69 -7.94
CA GLY A 39 7.26 3.57 -8.82
C GLY A 39 6.46 2.31 -8.52
N GLU A 40 6.94 1.17 -9.01
CA GLU A 40 6.24 -0.11 -8.95
C GLU A 40 6.35 -0.77 -7.57
N TYR A 41 5.21 -1.21 -7.05
CA TYR A 41 5.11 -2.00 -5.83
C TYR A 41 4.25 -3.24 -6.08
N VAL A 42 4.61 -4.31 -5.39
CA VAL A 42 3.88 -5.57 -5.43
C VAL A 42 3.42 -5.92 -4.02
N LEU A 43 2.14 -6.25 -3.90
CA LEU A 43 1.55 -6.84 -2.71
C LEU A 43 1.16 -8.29 -3.06
N ARG A 44 1.71 -9.28 -2.35
CA ARG A 44 1.45 -10.71 -2.62
C ARG A 44 1.08 -11.45 -1.34
N TRP A 45 0.05 -12.29 -1.43
CA TRP A 45 -0.33 -13.22 -0.39
C TRP A 45 0.61 -14.42 -0.36
N MET A 46 1.11 -14.77 0.82
CA MET A 46 1.94 -15.94 1.06
C MET A 46 1.14 -16.95 1.87
N ASP A 47 0.58 -17.95 1.20
CA ASP A 47 -0.31 -18.94 1.82
C ASP A 47 0.37 -19.69 2.98
N GLY A 48 1.61 -20.14 2.79
CA GLY A 48 2.37 -20.84 3.83
C GLY A 48 2.74 -19.98 5.05
N MET A 49 2.62 -18.65 4.97
CA MET A 49 2.90 -17.72 6.08
C MET A 49 1.65 -16.99 6.57
N TYR A 50 0.51 -17.19 5.90
CA TYR A 50 -0.74 -16.48 6.12
C TYR A 50 -0.57 -14.96 6.21
N CYS A 51 0.28 -14.37 5.37
CA CYS A 51 0.58 -12.93 5.41
C CYS A 51 0.70 -12.30 4.02
N TRP A 52 0.58 -10.97 3.98
CA TRP A 52 0.87 -10.17 2.79
C TRP A 52 2.30 -9.66 2.85
N LEU A 53 3.05 -9.82 1.76
CA LEU A 53 4.35 -9.19 1.57
C LEU A 53 4.20 -8.01 0.63
N LEU A 54 4.75 -6.87 1.04
CA LEU A 54 4.87 -5.65 0.24
C LEU A 54 6.34 -5.41 -0.07
N TRP A 55 6.66 -5.22 -1.35
CA TRP A 55 8.01 -4.79 -1.75
C TRP A 55 7.95 -3.85 -2.95
N LYS A 56 9.00 -3.05 -3.07
CA LYS A 56 9.26 -2.22 -4.25
C LYS A 56 9.93 -3.09 -5.31
N ARG A 57 9.49 -2.97 -6.57
CA ARG A 57 10.11 -3.66 -7.69
C ARG A 57 11.43 -3.01 -8.10
#